data_AF-A0A1Q6ZMB7-F1
#
_entry.id   AF-A0A1Q6ZMB7-F1
#
_cell.length_a   1.000
_cell.length_b   1.000
_cell.length_c   1.000
_cell.angle_alpha   90.00
_cell.angle_beta   90.00
_cell.angle_gamma   90.00
#
_symmetry.space_group_name_H-M   'P 1'
#
loop_
_entity.id
_entity.type
_entity.pdbx_description
1 polymer ?
#
loop_
_entity_poly.entity_id
_entity_poly.type
_entity_poly.pdbx_seq_one_letter_code
_entity_poly.pdbx_strand_id
1 'polypeptide(L)'
;MQHAAGLVNGMRIGNDVDANWGGIQEPARAAALRSFYNRSVWLNDPDCLVVRPPLTLDEARVWASIVAVSGGMTILSDNLPKLPVERLTLLQKALPVAPVNAETRPPVAVGTQNVEREVAPAIATADTLVRLRGPWRFRTGDDPRYAARDFDDDAWETIPVPLNWEQAGHPDYDGHAWYRTRFALPAAAAPTAHLELGKIDDTDETFINGVRIGATNGWSSYRRYGVPATALNWGGENVLAIHVVDTGGPGGFWSVRRDRPAGTWIVEGAPKWWTVVLVNWEDEPQNVTQSLAALGISGSRLAAYDVWADQPLADVQQSLAATIQPHSTLTVALRPATQHPQVIGTTRHIVQGAVDIAEERWDSAASTLRGRSVNLDGRAYAITIAVPRRLRSRTCKADPACTVKRLDVGHVMLQWPAGLTKDLAWSVSFGSARRR
;
A
#
# COMPACT_ATOMS: atom_id res chain seq x y z
N MET A 1 -1.67 -18.25 -17.65
CA MET A 1 -2.99 -17.67 -17.32
C MET A 1 -4.00 -17.76 -18.47
N GLN A 2 -3.74 -17.19 -19.66
CA GLN A 2 -4.76 -17.09 -20.73
C GLN A 2 -5.42 -18.42 -21.13
N HIS A 3 -4.68 -19.54 -21.06
CA HIS A 3 -5.21 -20.87 -21.41
C HIS A 3 -6.30 -21.39 -20.45
N ALA A 4 -6.48 -20.77 -19.28
CA ALA A 4 -7.51 -21.14 -18.30
C ALA A 4 -8.83 -20.36 -18.47
N ALA A 5 -8.90 -19.44 -19.44
CA ALA A 5 -10.08 -18.60 -19.64
C ALA A 5 -11.32 -19.48 -19.95
N GLY A 6 -12.40 -19.27 -19.19
CA GLY A 6 -13.62 -20.08 -19.31
C GLY A 6 -13.58 -21.45 -18.63
N LEU A 7 -12.47 -21.83 -18.00
CA LEU A 7 -12.31 -23.12 -17.32
C LEU A 7 -12.33 -23.03 -15.78
N VAL A 8 -12.13 -21.83 -15.22
CA VAL A 8 -12.00 -21.63 -13.76
C VAL A 8 -12.85 -20.46 -13.27
N ASN A 9 -13.32 -20.53 -12.02
CA ASN A 9 -14.03 -19.43 -11.37
C ASN A 9 -13.08 -18.39 -10.77
N GLY A 10 -11.86 -18.79 -10.40
CA GLY A 10 -10.84 -17.93 -9.82
C GLY A 10 -9.44 -18.34 -10.29
N MET A 11 -8.50 -17.39 -10.31
CA MET A 11 -7.15 -17.61 -10.82
C MET A 11 -6.14 -16.81 -10.00
N ARG A 12 -5.11 -17.49 -9.47
CA ARG A 12 -3.90 -16.86 -8.93
C ARG A 12 -3.26 -16.00 -10.01
N ILE A 13 -3.14 -14.70 -9.75
CA ILE A 13 -2.67 -13.73 -10.74
C ILE A 13 -1.22 -13.28 -10.52
N GLY A 14 -0.55 -13.75 -9.48
CA GLY A 14 0.82 -13.36 -9.14
C GLY A 14 1.52 -14.40 -8.26
N ASN A 15 2.72 -14.06 -7.80
CA ASN A 15 3.52 -14.87 -6.88
C ASN A 15 2.85 -15.00 -5.50
N ASP A 16 3.45 -15.79 -4.63
CA ASP A 16 2.97 -15.97 -3.25
C ASP A 16 3.18 -14.70 -2.43
N VAL A 17 2.27 -14.46 -1.48
CA VAL A 17 2.33 -13.41 -0.48
C VAL A 17 3.14 -13.90 0.72
N ASP A 18 4.15 -13.12 1.09
CA ASP A 18 4.80 -13.23 2.40
C ASP A 18 4.35 -12.12 3.35
N ALA A 19 4.26 -12.43 4.65
CA ALA A 19 3.83 -11.49 5.68
C ALA A 19 4.94 -10.49 6.08
N ASN A 20 5.55 -9.83 5.10
CA ASN A 20 6.52 -8.75 5.26
C ASN A 20 6.33 -7.70 4.15
N TRP A 21 6.94 -6.52 4.29
CA TRP A 21 6.73 -5.41 3.36
C TRP A 21 7.09 -5.72 1.90
N GLY A 22 8.19 -6.46 1.65
CA GLY A 22 8.57 -6.88 0.30
C GLY A 22 7.61 -7.92 -0.28
N GLY A 23 7.19 -8.86 0.57
CA GLY A 23 6.32 -9.99 0.23
C GLY A 23 4.93 -9.61 -0.29
N ILE A 24 4.43 -8.41 0.02
CA ILE A 24 3.13 -7.95 -0.46
C ILE A 24 3.21 -7.12 -1.75
N GLN A 25 4.39 -6.69 -2.20
CA GLN A 25 4.53 -5.76 -3.34
C GLN A 25 4.24 -6.41 -4.69
N GLU A 26 4.84 -7.57 -4.98
CA GLU A 26 4.59 -8.28 -6.25
C GLU A 26 3.11 -8.72 -6.38
N PRO A 27 2.47 -9.28 -5.33
CA PRO A 27 1.02 -9.51 -5.33
C PRO A 27 0.18 -8.25 -5.56
N ALA A 28 0.50 -7.13 -4.90
CA ALA A 28 -0.17 -5.85 -5.14
C ALA A 28 0.00 -5.37 -6.58
N ARG A 29 1.21 -5.50 -7.15
CA ARG A 29 1.50 -5.13 -8.53
C ARG A 29 0.73 -6.03 -9.52
N ALA A 30 0.67 -7.33 -9.25
CA ALA A 30 -0.11 -8.28 -10.02
C ALA A 30 -1.60 -7.91 -10.03
N ALA A 31 -2.18 -7.62 -8.85
CA ALA A 31 -3.56 -7.19 -8.70
C ALA A 31 -3.88 -5.93 -9.52
N ALA A 32 -2.94 -4.98 -9.56
CA ALA A 32 -3.06 -3.77 -10.37
C ALA A 32 -3.02 -4.07 -11.88
N LEU A 33 -1.94 -4.71 -12.34
CA LEU A 33 -1.70 -4.94 -13.77
C LEU A 33 -2.69 -5.89 -14.41
N ARG A 34 -3.34 -6.75 -13.63
CA ARG A 34 -4.26 -7.80 -14.10
C ARG A 34 -5.69 -7.53 -13.70
N SER A 35 -6.02 -6.35 -13.18
CA SER A 35 -7.37 -5.99 -12.70
C SER A 35 -8.45 -6.19 -13.77
N PHE A 36 -8.10 -6.00 -15.05
CA PHE A 36 -9.01 -6.19 -16.18
C PHE A 36 -9.50 -7.64 -16.38
N TYR A 37 -8.82 -8.65 -15.81
CA TYR A 37 -9.32 -10.02 -15.82
C TYR A 37 -10.44 -10.25 -14.81
N ASN A 38 -10.47 -9.49 -13.71
CA ASN A 38 -11.42 -9.69 -12.61
C ASN A 38 -12.86 -9.53 -13.11
N ARG A 39 -13.70 -10.53 -12.85
CA ARG A 39 -15.11 -10.62 -13.26
C ARG A 39 -15.39 -10.53 -14.76
N SER A 40 -14.35 -10.43 -15.59
CA SER A 40 -14.44 -10.50 -17.05
C SER A 40 -14.07 -11.89 -17.56
N VAL A 41 -13.12 -12.55 -16.89
CA VAL A 41 -12.64 -13.89 -17.26
C VAL A 41 -12.73 -14.86 -16.07
N TRP A 42 -12.39 -14.39 -14.87
CA TRP A 42 -12.43 -15.14 -13.59
C TRP A 42 -12.43 -14.15 -12.43
N LEU A 43 -12.51 -14.63 -11.19
CA LEU A 43 -12.16 -13.85 -10.01
C LEU A 43 -10.63 -13.81 -9.88
N ASN A 44 -10.07 -12.61 -9.80
CA ASN A 44 -8.65 -12.47 -9.55
C ASN A 44 -8.33 -12.91 -8.12
N ASP A 45 -7.35 -13.78 -7.97
CA ASP A 45 -6.81 -14.17 -6.67
C ASP A 45 -5.44 -13.51 -6.49
N PRO A 46 -5.36 -12.41 -5.72
CA PRO A 46 -4.10 -11.72 -5.42
C PRO A 46 -3.24 -12.50 -4.41
N ASP A 47 -3.60 -13.74 -4.11
CA ASP A 47 -3.13 -14.54 -2.99
C ASP A 47 -3.61 -14.02 -1.62
N CYS A 48 -3.19 -14.69 -0.55
CA CYS A 48 -3.79 -14.55 0.77
C CYS A 48 -3.70 -13.12 1.37
N LEU A 49 -4.78 -12.70 2.01
CA LEU A 49 -4.78 -11.58 2.94
C LEU A 49 -4.09 -12.02 4.24
N VAL A 50 -2.92 -11.43 4.49
CA VAL A 50 -2.12 -11.62 5.71
C VAL A 50 -1.93 -10.29 6.41
N VAL A 51 -2.12 -10.24 7.73
CA VAL A 51 -1.97 -9.03 8.53
C VAL A 51 -1.13 -9.26 9.78
N ARG A 52 -0.58 -10.46 9.96
CA ARG A 52 0.33 -10.82 11.05
C ARG A 52 1.70 -10.12 10.95
N PRO A 53 2.43 -9.97 12.08
CA PRO A 53 3.85 -9.62 12.06
C PRO A 53 4.69 -10.61 11.21
N PRO A 54 5.84 -10.18 10.64
CA PRO A 54 6.55 -8.92 10.89
C PRO A 54 5.97 -7.67 10.23
N LEU A 55 4.90 -7.74 9.43
CA LEU A 55 4.24 -6.53 8.93
C LEU A 55 3.94 -5.56 10.07
N THR A 56 4.26 -4.28 9.91
CA THR A 56 3.76 -3.24 10.81
C THR A 56 2.24 -3.10 10.67
N LEU A 57 1.60 -2.35 11.57
CA LEU A 57 0.15 -2.15 11.47
C LEU A 57 -0.23 -1.36 10.21
N ASP A 58 0.59 -0.39 9.83
CA ASP A 58 0.36 0.44 8.64
C ASP A 58 0.59 -0.34 7.34
N GLU A 59 1.62 -1.19 7.30
CA GLU A 59 1.84 -2.10 6.16
C GLU A 59 0.67 -3.09 5.99
N ALA A 60 0.15 -3.62 7.10
CA ALA A 60 -1.03 -4.49 7.05
C ALA A 60 -2.31 -3.73 6.62
N ARG A 61 -2.45 -2.44 6.96
CA ARG A 61 -3.53 -1.58 6.44
C ARG A 61 -3.39 -1.34 4.94
N VAL A 62 -2.16 -1.17 4.43
CA VAL A 62 -1.89 -1.10 2.98
C VAL A 62 -2.42 -2.35 2.30
N TRP A 63 -1.98 -3.54 2.75
CA TRP A 63 -2.37 -4.80 2.12
C TRP A 63 -3.88 -5.06 2.22
N ALA A 64 -4.48 -4.86 3.40
CA ALA A 64 -5.92 -5.00 3.57
C ALA A 64 -6.71 -4.03 2.68
N SER A 65 -6.23 -2.79 2.51
CA SER A 65 -6.85 -1.81 1.62
C SER A 65 -6.83 -2.27 0.17
N ILE A 66 -5.67 -2.74 -0.32
CA ILE A 66 -5.49 -3.21 -1.70
C ILE A 66 -6.36 -4.43 -1.99
N VAL A 67 -6.35 -5.44 -1.12
CA VAL A 67 -7.17 -6.66 -1.29
C VAL A 67 -8.64 -6.28 -1.33
N ALA A 68 -9.11 -5.45 -0.39
CA ALA A 68 -10.51 -5.05 -0.33
C ALA A 68 -10.97 -4.26 -1.57
N VAL A 69 -10.18 -3.29 -2.06
CA VAL A 69 -10.55 -2.50 -3.25
C VAL A 69 -10.34 -3.24 -4.57
N SER A 70 -9.52 -4.28 -4.59
CA SER A 70 -9.39 -5.16 -5.77
C SER A 70 -10.69 -5.95 -6.04
N GLY A 71 -11.41 -6.27 -4.97
CA GLY A 71 -12.66 -7.03 -4.94
C GLY A 71 -12.65 -8.34 -5.72
N GLY A 72 -11.46 -8.94 -5.84
CA GLY A 72 -11.25 -10.31 -6.27
C GLY A 72 -11.51 -11.29 -5.12
N MET A 73 -10.82 -12.42 -5.11
CA MET A 73 -10.87 -13.36 -4.00
C MET A 73 -10.20 -12.75 -2.76
N THR A 74 -10.75 -13.04 -1.58
CA THR A 74 -10.14 -12.69 -0.28
C THR A 74 -10.03 -13.97 0.53
N ILE A 75 -8.81 -14.44 0.70
CA ILE A 75 -8.48 -15.71 1.37
C ILE A 75 -7.63 -15.38 2.59
N LEU A 76 -8.04 -15.80 3.79
CA LEU A 76 -7.29 -15.55 5.02
C LEU A 76 -6.27 -16.67 5.26
N SER A 77 -5.01 -16.31 5.57
CA SER A 77 -3.95 -17.29 5.87
C SER A 77 -3.37 -17.15 7.29
N ASP A 78 -3.79 -16.12 8.04
CA ASP A 78 -3.32 -15.94 9.41
C ASP A 78 -3.88 -16.99 10.38
N ASN A 79 -3.04 -17.40 11.34
CA ASN A 79 -3.47 -18.20 12.49
C ASN A 79 -4.33 -17.34 13.43
N LEU A 80 -5.65 -17.33 13.21
CA LEU A 80 -6.59 -16.45 13.91
C LEU A 80 -6.49 -16.52 15.45
N PRO A 81 -6.37 -17.70 16.09
CA PRO A 81 -6.14 -17.79 17.55
C PRO A 81 -4.88 -17.08 18.05
N LYS A 82 -3.86 -16.91 17.22
CA LYS A 82 -2.58 -16.25 17.56
C LYS A 82 -2.49 -14.82 17.04
N LEU A 83 -3.48 -14.36 16.27
CA LEU A 83 -3.45 -13.05 15.65
C LEU A 83 -3.78 -11.97 16.72
N PRO A 84 -2.96 -10.92 16.87
CA PRO A 84 -3.25 -9.83 17.79
C PRO A 84 -4.61 -9.19 17.49
N VAL A 85 -5.36 -8.82 18.53
CA VAL A 85 -6.76 -8.38 18.39
C VAL A 85 -6.90 -7.12 17.53
N GLU A 86 -5.91 -6.23 17.56
CA GLU A 86 -5.87 -5.04 16.73
C GLU A 86 -5.80 -5.37 15.23
N ARG A 87 -5.21 -6.52 14.85
CA ARG A 87 -5.13 -6.98 13.46
C ARG A 87 -6.43 -7.61 12.99
N LEU A 88 -7.23 -8.19 13.89
CA LEU A 88 -8.51 -8.80 13.55
C LEU A 88 -9.45 -7.80 12.86
N THR A 89 -9.41 -6.54 13.30
CA THR A 89 -10.23 -5.48 12.71
C THR A 89 -9.90 -5.20 11.24
N LEU A 90 -8.66 -5.45 10.81
CA LEU A 90 -8.24 -5.31 9.42
C LEU A 90 -8.94 -6.35 8.54
N LEU A 91 -8.96 -7.61 9.00
CA LEU A 91 -9.64 -8.71 8.30
C LEU A 91 -11.15 -8.49 8.24
N GLN A 92 -11.75 -8.05 9.36
CA GLN A 92 -13.17 -7.78 9.44
C GLN A 92 -13.58 -6.61 8.54
N LYS A 93 -12.76 -5.56 8.41
CA LYS A 93 -13.05 -4.43 7.50
C LYS A 93 -12.86 -4.80 6.01
N ALA A 94 -12.22 -5.93 5.69
CA ALA A 94 -12.09 -6.42 4.31
C ALA A 94 -13.20 -7.42 3.92
N LEU A 95 -14.12 -7.75 4.83
CA LEU A 95 -15.18 -8.74 4.63
C LEU A 95 -16.57 -8.14 4.86
N PRO A 96 -17.58 -8.56 4.08
CA PRO A 96 -17.49 -9.45 2.90
C PRO A 96 -16.84 -8.76 1.71
N VAL A 97 -16.34 -9.55 0.74
CA VAL A 97 -15.77 -9.01 -0.51
C VAL A 97 -16.79 -8.07 -1.17
N ALA A 98 -16.38 -6.82 -1.40
CA ALA A 98 -17.25 -5.84 -2.04
C ALA A 98 -17.64 -6.29 -3.46
N PRO A 99 -18.90 -6.13 -3.87
CA PRO A 99 -19.37 -6.50 -5.20
C PRO A 99 -18.93 -5.48 -6.26
N VAL A 100 -17.63 -5.39 -6.49
CA VAL A 100 -17.03 -4.51 -7.51
C VAL A 100 -17.21 -5.19 -8.87
N ASN A 101 -17.94 -4.58 -9.81
CA ASN A 101 -18.32 -5.19 -11.09
C ASN A 101 -17.93 -4.28 -12.29
N ALA A 102 -18.07 -4.78 -13.52
CA ALA A 102 -17.73 -4.00 -14.72
C ALA A 102 -18.54 -2.69 -14.86
N GLU A 103 -19.74 -2.64 -14.27
CA GLU A 103 -20.59 -1.43 -14.25
C GLU A 103 -20.06 -0.34 -13.29
N THR A 104 -19.24 -0.71 -12.31
CA THR A 104 -18.61 0.20 -11.32
C THR A 104 -17.19 0.66 -11.72
N ARG A 105 -16.79 0.40 -12.98
CA ARG A 105 -15.41 0.50 -13.52
C ARG A 105 -14.42 -0.41 -12.77
N PRO A 106 -13.56 -1.17 -13.47
CA PRO A 106 -12.55 -1.98 -12.80
C PRO A 106 -11.65 -1.10 -11.94
N PRO A 107 -11.08 -1.61 -10.84
CA PRO A 107 -10.14 -0.84 -10.03
C PRO A 107 -9.02 -0.30 -10.92
N VAL A 108 -8.94 1.04 -11.00
CA VAL A 108 -7.90 1.71 -11.77
C VAL A 108 -6.72 1.90 -10.86
N ALA A 109 -5.67 1.12 -11.11
CA ALA A 109 -4.40 1.29 -10.42
C ALA A 109 -3.59 2.33 -11.21
N VAL A 110 -3.45 3.54 -10.67
CA VAL A 110 -2.70 4.64 -11.32
C VAL A 110 -1.28 4.67 -10.79
N GLY A 111 -0.30 4.86 -11.67
CA GLY A 111 1.12 5.01 -11.30
C GLY A 111 1.98 3.75 -11.41
N THR A 112 1.46 2.64 -11.94
CA THR A 112 2.26 1.43 -12.26
C THR A 112 3.26 1.63 -13.42
N GLN A 113 3.21 2.80 -14.07
CA GLN A 113 3.83 3.07 -15.38
C GLN A 113 4.82 4.25 -15.35
N ASN A 114 5.13 4.84 -14.19
CA ASN A 114 6.26 5.76 -14.14
C ASN A 114 7.52 4.93 -14.32
N VAL A 115 7.99 4.88 -15.58
CA VAL A 115 9.31 4.39 -15.96
C VAL A 115 10.32 5.35 -15.36
N GLU A 116 10.54 5.25 -14.05
CA GLU A 116 11.75 5.80 -13.46
C GLU A 116 12.93 5.16 -14.17
N ARG A 117 13.95 5.97 -14.43
CA ARG A 117 15.16 5.48 -15.07
C ARG A 117 15.72 4.35 -14.20
N GLU A 118 16.08 3.24 -14.80
CA GLU A 118 16.90 2.22 -14.13
C GLU A 118 18.20 2.92 -13.68
N VAL A 119 18.27 3.18 -12.37
CA VAL A 119 19.39 3.90 -11.75
C VAL A 119 20.40 2.93 -11.16
N ALA A 120 19.98 1.72 -10.78
CA ALA A 120 20.82 0.72 -10.15
C ALA A 120 21.85 0.09 -11.11
N PRO A 121 23.05 -0.27 -10.61
CA PRO A 121 23.57 0.08 -9.29
C PRO A 121 24.05 1.54 -9.22
N ALA A 122 23.63 2.30 -8.21
CA ALA A 122 24.01 3.71 -8.04
C ALA A 122 23.93 4.21 -6.60
N ILE A 123 24.72 5.25 -6.30
CA ILE A 123 24.44 6.16 -5.19
C ILE A 123 23.54 7.28 -5.70
N ALA A 124 22.37 7.43 -5.09
CA ALA A 124 21.38 8.45 -5.39
C ALA A 124 21.22 9.42 -4.21
N THR A 125 21.19 10.71 -4.52
CA THR A 125 20.85 11.80 -3.60
C THR A 125 19.76 12.65 -4.26
N ALA A 126 19.30 13.72 -3.61
CA ALA A 126 18.33 14.63 -4.22
C ALA A 126 18.82 15.23 -5.55
N ASP A 127 20.11 15.58 -5.64
CA ASP A 127 20.67 16.35 -6.79
C ASP A 127 21.71 15.58 -7.60
N THR A 128 22.22 14.47 -7.08
CA THR A 128 23.33 13.71 -7.69
C THR A 128 22.98 12.23 -7.81
N LEU A 129 23.28 11.66 -8.98
CA LEU A 129 23.25 10.22 -9.24
C LEU A 129 24.62 9.75 -9.73
N VAL A 130 25.28 8.88 -8.95
CA VAL A 130 26.58 8.27 -9.31
C VAL A 130 26.37 6.79 -9.63
N ARG A 131 26.46 6.43 -10.91
CA ARG A 131 26.33 5.04 -11.36
C ARG A 131 27.59 4.22 -11.05
N LEU A 132 27.39 3.06 -10.44
CA LEU A 132 28.44 2.13 -10.04
C LEU A 132 28.69 1.11 -11.16
N ARG A 133 29.26 1.58 -12.28
CA ARG A 133 29.44 0.74 -13.48
C ARG A 133 30.36 -0.45 -13.19
N GLY A 134 30.03 -1.59 -13.81
CA GLY A 134 30.88 -2.78 -13.82
C GLY A 134 32.09 -2.69 -14.76
N PRO A 135 32.92 -3.75 -14.79
CA PRO A 135 32.79 -4.94 -13.94
C PRO A 135 33.22 -4.66 -12.49
N TRP A 136 32.71 -5.45 -11.55
CA TRP A 136 33.07 -5.37 -10.13
C TRP A 136 34.05 -6.49 -9.78
N ARG A 137 34.80 -6.34 -8.68
CA ARG A 137 35.59 -7.43 -8.10
C ARG A 137 34.66 -8.47 -7.51
N PHE A 138 34.99 -9.74 -7.69
CA PHE A 138 34.17 -10.87 -7.26
C PHE A 138 35.01 -11.97 -6.62
N ARG A 139 34.46 -12.63 -5.60
CA ARG A 139 35.09 -13.77 -4.94
C ARG A 139 34.04 -14.68 -4.30
N THR A 140 34.11 -15.97 -4.60
CA THR A 140 33.31 -16.98 -3.90
C THR A 140 33.90 -17.31 -2.51
N GLY A 141 33.04 -17.82 -1.63
CA GLY A 141 33.33 -18.11 -0.23
C GLY A 141 32.86 -17.02 0.73
N ASP A 142 32.94 -17.32 2.03
CA ASP A 142 32.51 -16.43 3.11
C ASP A 142 33.71 -16.03 3.97
N ASP A 143 34.17 -14.79 3.81
CA ASP A 143 35.19 -14.20 4.69
C ASP A 143 34.77 -12.78 5.09
N PRO A 144 34.45 -12.54 6.37
CA PRO A 144 33.96 -11.24 6.83
C PRO A 144 34.99 -10.11 6.68
N ARG A 145 36.29 -10.44 6.50
CA ARG A 145 37.32 -9.43 6.24
C ARG A 145 37.09 -8.70 4.92
N TYR A 146 36.36 -9.31 3.99
CA TYR A 146 36.02 -8.72 2.69
C TYR A 146 35.11 -7.51 2.79
N ALA A 147 34.48 -7.25 3.95
CA ALA A 147 33.75 -6.01 4.20
C ALA A 147 34.67 -4.78 4.39
N ALA A 148 35.92 -4.98 4.84
CA ALA A 148 36.79 -3.88 5.24
C ALA A 148 37.14 -2.95 4.07
N ARG A 149 37.22 -1.64 4.35
CA ARG A 149 37.53 -0.61 3.33
C ARG A 149 38.89 -0.86 2.67
N ASP A 150 39.87 -1.22 3.46
CA ASP A 150 41.29 -1.36 3.13
C ASP A 150 41.68 -2.80 2.75
N PHE A 151 40.71 -3.71 2.65
CA PHE A 151 40.97 -5.06 2.14
C PHE A 151 41.51 -5.01 0.69
N ASP A 152 42.61 -5.72 0.47
CA ASP A 152 43.25 -5.86 -0.85
C ASP A 152 42.51 -6.91 -1.69
N ASP A 153 41.82 -6.43 -2.73
CA ASP A 153 41.02 -7.20 -3.66
C ASP A 153 41.66 -7.32 -5.06
N ASP A 154 42.96 -7.02 -5.21
CA ASP A 154 43.61 -7.04 -6.53
C ASP A 154 43.67 -8.45 -7.15
N ALA A 155 43.75 -9.48 -6.30
CA ALA A 155 43.74 -10.89 -6.72
C ALA A 155 42.35 -11.44 -7.03
N TRP A 156 41.28 -10.64 -6.88
CA TRP A 156 39.92 -11.07 -7.17
C TRP A 156 39.64 -11.04 -8.66
N GLU A 157 38.82 -11.99 -9.11
CA GLU A 157 38.30 -11.94 -10.47
C GLU A 157 37.32 -10.78 -10.64
N THR A 158 36.85 -10.57 -11.87
CA THR A 158 35.90 -9.52 -12.19
C THR A 158 34.61 -10.10 -12.75
N ILE A 159 33.47 -9.57 -12.34
CA ILE A 159 32.16 -10.01 -12.79
C ILE A 159 31.34 -8.83 -13.35
N PRO A 160 30.58 -9.02 -14.45
CA PRO A 160 29.62 -8.02 -14.89
C PRO A 160 28.49 -7.85 -13.87
N VAL A 161 28.05 -6.60 -13.66
CA VAL A 161 26.91 -6.27 -12.80
C VAL A 161 26.02 -5.27 -13.55
N PRO A 162 24.70 -5.56 -13.74
CA PRO A 162 24.00 -6.77 -13.30
C PRO A 162 24.24 -7.97 -14.23
N LEU A 163 24.40 -9.16 -13.65
CA LEU A 163 24.32 -10.47 -14.31
C LEU A 163 24.30 -11.56 -13.21
N ASN A 164 23.52 -12.62 -13.39
CA ASN A 164 23.55 -13.74 -12.44
C ASN A 164 24.84 -14.57 -12.59
N TRP A 165 25.16 -15.35 -11.56
CA TRP A 165 26.41 -16.09 -11.45
C TRP A 165 26.61 -17.12 -12.57
N GLU A 166 25.56 -17.82 -12.97
CA GLU A 166 25.60 -18.89 -13.97
C GLU A 166 25.89 -18.33 -15.35
N GLN A 167 25.24 -17.21 -15.70
CA GLN A 167 25.52 -16.49 -16.95
C GLN A 167 26.89 -15.80 -16.92
N ALA A 168 27.40 -15.48 -15.73
CA ALA A 168 28.70 -14.88 -15.53
C ALA A 168 29.86 -15.88 -15.49
N GLY A 169 29.60 -17.18 -15.58
CA GLY A 169 30.63 -18.23 -15.66
C GLY A 169 30.79 -19.11 -14.42
N HIS A 170 29.86 -19.04 -13.47
CA HIS A 170 29.80 -19.88 -12.28
C HIS A 170 28.58 -20.81 -12.34
N PRO A 171 28.60 -21.85 -13.20
CA PRO A 171 27.46 -22.75 -13.35
C PRO A 171 27.19 -23.53 -12.06
N ASP A 172 25.90 -23.67 -11.72
CA ASP A 172 25.40 -24.46 -10.58
C ASP A 172 26.04 -24.07 -9.23
N TYR A 173 26.40 -22.79 -9.06
CA TYR A 173 27.05 -22.32 -7.85
C TYR A 173 26.03 -21.77 -6.84
N ASP A 174 25.67 -22.59 -5.85
CA ASP A 174 24.95 -22.14 -4.66
C ASP A 174 25.94 -21.89 -3.51
N GLY A 175 25.78 -20.81 -2.76
CA GLY A 175 26.61 -20.51 -1.60
C GLY A 175 26.86 -19.03 -1.36
N HIS A 176 28.07 -18.71 -0.89
CA HIS A 176 28.45 -17.37 -0.48
C HIS A 176 29.35 -16.72 -1.52
N ALA A 177 29.06 -15.48 -1.89
CA ALA A 177 29.98 -14.70 -2.70
C ALA A 177 30.03 -13.24 -2.27
N TRP A 178 31.15 -12.62 -2.57
CA TRP A 178 31.40 -11.22 -2.27
C TRP A 178 31.67 -10.43 -3.53
N TYR A 179 31.09 -9.24 -3.57
CA TYR A 179 31.32 -8.22 -4.57
C TYR A 179 32.04 -7.04 -3.94
N ARG A 180 32.99 -6.44 -4.66
CA ARG A 180 33.63 -5.16 -4.29
C ARG A 180 33.74 -4.21 -5.47
N THR A 181 33.48 -2.93 -5.25
CA THR A 181 33.69 -1.88 -6.25
C THR A 181 34.10 -0.56 -5.60
N ARG A 182 34.90 0.22 -6.34
CA ARG A 182 35.37 1.55 -5.92
C ARG A 182 34.65 2.62 -6.72
N PHE A 183 34.27 3.71 -6.07
CA PHE A 183 33.60 4.83 -6.74
C PHE A 183 33.94 6.17 -6.07
N ALA A 184 33.92 7.24 -6.87
CA ALA A 184 34.15 8.59 -6.38
C ALA A 184 32.83 9.37 -6.24
N LEU A 185 32.75 10.20 -5.20
CA LEU A 185 31.64 11.14 -5.00
C LEU A 185 32.08 12.58 -5.22
N PRO A 186 31.18 13.48 -5.67
CA PRO A 186 31.47 14.90 -5.71
C PRO A 186 31.71 15.45 -4.30
N ALA A 187 32.39 16.59 -4.21
CA ALA A 187 32.68 17.26 -2.93
C ALA A 187 31.41 17.83 -2.24
N ALA A 188 30.34 18.06 -3.01
CA ALA A 188 29.06 18.52 -2.49
C ALA A 188 28.38 17.40 -1.69
N ALA A 189 28.49 17.47 -0.37
CA ALA A 189 27.82 16.52 0.52
C ALA A 189 26.31 16.71 0.49
N ALA A 190 25.58 15.59 0.39
CA ALA A 190 24.13 15.56 0.53
C ALA A 190 23.75 15.12 1.96
N PRO A 191 22.68 15.67 2.54
CA PRO A 191 22.20 15.26 3.86
C PRO A 191 21.64 13.82 3.85
N THR A 192 21.13 13.37 2.70
CA THR A 192 20.58 12.05 2.49
C THR A 192 21.17 11.42 1.23
N ALA A 193 21.50 10.13 1.32
CA ALA A 193 21.98 9.33 0.21
C ALA A 193 21.37 7.93 0.31
N HIS A 194 21.08 7.34 -0.84
CA HIS A 194 20.57 5.98 -0.99
C HIS A 194 21.49 5.19 -1.90
N LEU A 195 21.74 3.94 -1.55
CA LEU A 195 22.36 2.97 -2.44
C LEU A 195 21.24 2.15 -3.09
N GLU A 196 21.12 2.29 -4.41
CA GLU A 196 20.21 1.55 -5.26
C GLU A 196 20.99 0.37 -5.87
N LEU A 197 20.64 -0.87 -5.56
CA LEU A 197 21.34 -2.07 -6.06
C LEU A 197 20.54 -2.89 -7.06
N GLY A 198 19.21 -2.79 -7.05
CA GLY A 198 18.36 -3.68 -7.84
C GLY A 198 17.96 -4.92 -7.06
N LYS A 199 17.82 -6.07 -7.71
CA LYS A 199 17.41 -7.34 -7.14
C LYS A 199 18.61 -8.30 -7.19
N ILE A 200 18.91 -8.90 -6.03
CA ILE A 200 20.02 -9.82 -5.78
C ILE A 200 19.42 -11.13 -5.26
N ASP A 201 19.85 -12.27 -5.75
CA ASP A 201 19.39 -13.58 -5.26
C ASP A 201 20.39 -14.12 -4.23
N ASP A 202 20.01 -14.61 -3.04
CA ASP A 202 18.71 -14.63 -2.35
C ASP A 202 18.68 -13.54 -1.26
N THR A 203 19.79 -13.47 -0.53
CA THR A 203 20.02 -12.55 0.57
C THR A 203 21.30 -11.76 0.36
N ASP A 204 21.33 -10.54 0.89
CA ASP A 204 22.54 -9.72 0.88
C ASP A 204 22.81 -9.06 2.23
N GLU A 205 24.09 -8.79 2.49
CA GLU A 205 24.56 -7.83 3.47
C GLU A 205 25.47 -6.82 2.78
N THR A 206 25.16 -5.55 2.94
CA THR A 206 25.79 -4.48 2.15
C THR A 206 26.55 -3.51 3.05
N PHE A 207 27.76 -3.15 2.62
CA PHE A 207 28.71 -2.32 3.36
C PHE A 207 29.27 -1.18 2.51
N ILE A 208 29.39 0.00 3.11
CA ILE A 208 30.09 1.15 2.54
C ILE A 208 31.27 1.49 3.45
N ASN A 209 32.48 1.51 2.89
CA ASN A 209 33.71 1.84 3.62
C ASN A 209 33.90 1.04 4.92
N GLY A 210 33.50 -0.24 4.93
CA GLY A 210 33.56 -1.11 6.11
C GLY A 210 32.37 -0.99 7.07
N VAL A 211 31.47 -0.04 6.86
CA VAL A 211 30.26 0.15 7.67
C VAL A 211 29.09 -0.58 7.01
N ARG A 212 28.45 -1.51 7.74
CA ARG A 212 27.23 -2.19 7.27
C ARG A 212 26.08 -1.18 7.18
N ILE A 213 25.48 -1.06 6.00
CA ILE A 213 24.39 -0.10 5.73
C ILE A 213 23.02 -0.77 5.53
N GLY A 214 22.99 -2.06 5.22
CA GLY A 214 21.74 -2.74 4.93
C GLY A 214 21.89 -4.23 4.75
N ALA A 215 20.74 -4.89 4.69
CA ALA A 215 20.59 -6.28 4.29
C ALA A 215 19.16 -6.54 3.84
N THR A 216 18.97 -7.53 2.98
CA THR A 216 17.64 -7.94 2.54
C THR A 216 17.61 -9.45 2.36
N ASN A 217 16.47 -10.05 2.67
CA ASN A 217 16.19 -11.45 2.38
C ASN A 217 15.02 -11.51 1.39
N GLY A 218 15.19 -12.29 0.32
CA GLY A 218 14.19 -12.57 -0.68
C GLY A 218 14.68 -12.20 -2.06
N TRP A 219 14.90 -13.18 -2.92
CA TRP A 219 15.46 -13.00 -4.27
C TRP A 219 14.83 -11.86 -5.06
N SER A 220 13.50 -11.69 -5.00
CA SER A 220 12.79 -10.70 -5.81
C SER A 220 12.64 -9.29 -5.22
N SER A 221 13.08 -9.08 -3.98
CA SER A 221 13.00 -7.79 -3.28
C SER A 221 13.90 -6.75 -3.94
N TYR A 222 13.48 -5.49 -4.06
CA TYR A 222 14.39 -4.45 -4.56
C TYR A 222 15.25 -3.89 -3.42
N ARG A 223 16.57 -3.85 -3.60
CA ARG A 223 17.56 -3.41 -2.61
C ARG A 223 17.80 -1.92 -2.74
N ARG A 224 17.35 -1.20 -1.73
CA ARG A 224 17.57 0.23 -1.54
C ARG A 224 17.93 0.49 -0.09
N TYR A 225 19.12 1.01 0.16
CA TYR A 225 19.62 1.24 1.51
C TYR A 225 19.91 2.71 1.75
N GLY A 226 19.34 3.27 2.81
CA GLY A 226 19.75 4.58 3.32
C GLY A 226 21.21 4.52 3.75
N VAL A 227 22.02 5.42 3.21
CA VAL A 227 23.45 5.51 3.52
C VAL A 227 23.67 6.73 4.41
N PRO A 228 24.16 6.56 5.65
CA PRO A 228 24.53 7.70 6.48
C PRO A 228 25.56 8.57 5.75
N ALA A 229 25.32 9.88 5.69
CA ALA A 229 26.25 10.81 5.02
C ALA A 229 27.68 10.74 5.60
N THR A 230 27.80 10.36 6.88
CA THR A 230 29.07 10.15 7.60
C THR A 230 29.80 8.86 7.21
N ALA A 231 29.10 7.89 6.62
CA ALA A 231 29.73 6.67 6.08
C ALA A 231 30.37 6.93 4.70
N LEU A 232 30.03 8.04 4.03
CA LEU A 232 30.51 8.40 2.70
C LEU A 232 31.69 9.39 2.78
N ASN A 233 32.69 9.14 1.95
CA ASN A 233 33.81 10.03 1.70
C ASN A 233 33.45 10.97 0.54
N TRP A 234 32.85 12.12 0.86
CA TRP A 234 32.49 13.16 -0.12
C TRP A 234 33.74 13.81 -0.71
N GLY A 235 33.76 13.99 -2.03
CA GLY A 235 34.92 14.51 -2.75
C GLY A 235 36.07 13.51 -2.93
N GLY A 236 35.88 12.24 -2.53
CA GLY A 236 36.91 11.22 -2.59
C GLY A 236 36.38 9.83 -2.97
N GLU A 237 37.27 8.85 -2.87
CA GLU A 237 36.98 7.45 -3.16
C GLU A 237 36.28 6.75 -1.99
N ASN A 238 35.31 5.92 -2.35
CA ASN A 238 34.52 5.05 -1.50
C ASN A 238 34.63 3.60 -1.97
N VAL A 239 34.46 2.65 -1.06
CA VAL A 239 34.40 1.22 -1.34
C VAL A 239 33.02 0.69 -0.99
N LEU A 240 32.37 0.03 -1.94
CA LEU A 240 31.17 -0.79 -1.72
C LEU A 240 31.60 -2.25 -1.65
N ALA A 241 31.18 -2.95 -0.60
CA ALA A 241 31.31 -4.39 -0.47
C ALA A 241 29.93 -5.01 -0.22
N ILE A 242 29.61 -6.11 -0.88
CA ILE A 242 28.32 -6.81 -0.73
C ILE A 242 28.61 -8.29 -0.57
N HIS A 243 28.11 -8.86 0.52
CA HIS A 243 28.03 -10.29 0.73
C HIS A 243 26.69 -10.79 0.23
N VAL A 244 26.68 -11.83 -0.58
CA VAL A 244 25.48 -12.45 -1.12
C VAL A 244 25.47 -13.92 -0.72
N VAL A 245 24.33 -14.39 -0.24
CA VAL A 245 24.09 -15.81 0.00
C VAL A 245 22.94 -16.26 -0.88
N ASP A 246 23.23 -17.24 -1.73
CA ASP A 246 22.28 -17.98 -2.54
C ASP A 246 22.10 -19.37 -1.95
N THR A 247 20.84 -19.79 -1.81
CA THR A 247 20.48 -21.09 -1.24
C THR A 247 20.00 -22.10 -2.28
N GLY A 248 19.83 -21.67 -3.54
CA GLY A 248 19.45 -22.55 -4.63
C GLY A 248 18.99 -21.78 -5.86
N GLY A 249 19.48 -22.19 -7.03
CA GLY A 249 19.04 -21.63 -8.30
C GLY A 249 20.04 -20.61 -8.83
N PRO A 250 19.61 -19.65 -9.68
CA PRO A 250 20.54 -18.66 -10.21
C PRO A 250 20.88 -17.52 -9.21
N GLY A 251 22.11 -17.50 -8.71
CA GLY A 251 22.55 -16.52 -7.71
C GLY A 251 23.00 -15.15 -8.24
N GLY A 252 23.13 -14.16 -7.34
CA GLY A 252 23.73 -12.86 -7.65
C GLY A 252 22.77 -11.78 -8.18
N PHE A 253 23.30 -10.77 -8.88
CA PHE A 253 22.48 -9.65 -9.39
C PHE A 253 21.65 -10.07 -10.60
N TRP A 254 20.33 -10.20 -10.44
CA TRP A 254 19.48 -10.71 -11.52
C TRP A 254 18.64 -9.63 -12.22
N SER A 255 18.37 -8.47 -11.60
CA SER A 255 17.60 -7.39 -12.23
C SER A 255 17.88 -6.02 -11.62
N VAL A 256 17.90 -4.97 -12.44
CA VAL A 256 17.98 -3.56 -11.97
C VAL A 256 16.62 -2.86 -12.01
N ARG A 257 15.56 -3.58 -12.37
CA ARG A 257 14.22 -3.00 -12.47
C ARG A 257 13.60 -2.83 -11.10
N ARG A 258 13.16 -1.59 -10.84
CA ARG A 258 12.33 -1.25 -9.71
C ARG A 258 10.86 -1.41 -10.08
N ASP A 259 10.33 -2.62 -9.90
CA ASP A 259 8.94 -2.96 -10.21
C ASP A 259 7.99 -2.47 -9.09
N ARG A 260 7.70 -1.16 -9.04
CA ARG A 260 6.80 -0.62 -8.01
C ARG A 260 5.33 -1.06 -8.23
N PRO A 261 4.59 -1.36 -7.15
CA PRO A 261 3.14 -1.51 -7.24
C PRO A 261 2.46 -0.15 -7.51
N ALA A 262 1.17 -0.18 -7.81
CA ALA A 262 0.41 1.06 -7.98
C ALA A 262 0.39 1.88 -6.68
N GLY A 263 0.71 3.17 -6.78
CA GLY A 263 0.63 4.11 -5.66
C GLY A 263 -0.78 4.65 -5.42
N THR A 264 -1.72 4.43 -6.34
CA THR A 264 -3.11 4.86 -6.18
C THR A 264 -4.06 3.80 -6.70
N TRP A 265 -5.09 3.52 -5.90
CA TRP A 265 -6.18 2.61 -6.23
C TRP A 265 -7.51 3.31 -6.03
N ILE A 266 -8.49 2.98 -6.86
CA ILE A 266 -9.85 3.50 -6.74
C ILE A 266 -10.85 2.40 -7.00
N VAL A 267 -11.94 2.44 -6.26
CA VAL A 267 -13.14 1.66 -6.54
C VAL A 267 -14.40 2.48 -6.26
N GLU A 268 -15.43 2.34 -7.09
CA GLU A 268 -16.77 2.88 -6.82
C GLU A 268 -17.58 1.81 -6.07
N GLY A 269 -17.63 1.92 -4.74
CA GLY A 269 -18.29 0.92 -3.89
C GLY A 269 -19.82 0.97 -3.98
N ALA A 270 -20.35 2.18 -4.11
CA ALA A 270 -21.76 2.45 -4.36
C ALA A 270 -21.86 3.63 -5.35
N PRO A 271 -23.01 3.84 -6.02
CA PRO A 271 -23.15 4.90 -7.01
C PRO A 271 -22.72 6.28 -6.49
N LYS A 272 -21.70 6.86 -7.13
CA LYS A 272 -21.03 8.11 -6.76
C LYS A 272 -20.44 8.11 -5.35
N TRP A 273 -19.98 6.96 -4.88
CA TRP A 273 -19.26 6.82 -3.61
C TRP A 273 -18.00 5.98 -3.84
N TRP A 274 -16.89 6.68 -3.93
CA TRP A 274 -15.59 6.11 -4.25
C TRP A 274 -14.78 5.85 -2.98
N THR A 275 -13.97 4.80 -2.99
CA THR A 275 -12.88 4.60 -2.03
C THR A 275 -11.57 4.74 -2.80
N VAL A 276 -10.73 5.68 -2.39
CA VAL A 276 -9.41 5.94 -2.96
C VAL A 276 -8.35 5.52 -1.94
N VAL A 277 -7.40 4.69 -2.36
CA VAL A 277 -6.26 4.25 -1.54
C VAL A 277 -5.01 4.88 -2.13
N LEU A 278 -4.37 5.76 -1.38
CA LEU A 278 -3.06 6.31 -1.73
C LEU A 278 -2.00 5.58 -0.91
N VAL A 279 -1.06 4.92 -1.57
CA VAL A 279 -0.05 4.08 -0.92
C VAL A 279 1.32 4.74 -1.06
N ASN A 280 2.06 4.82 0.04
CA ASN A 280 3.47 5.15 0.01
C ASN A 280 4.31 3.87 0.07
N TRP A 281 4.90 3.50 -1.06
CA TRP A 281 5.81 2.35 -1.17
C TRP A 281 7.24 2.64 -0.72
N GLU A 282 7.56 3.91 -0.43
CA GLU A 282 8.90 4.38 -0.11
C GLU A 282 9.19 4.38 1.39
N ASP A 283 10.49 4.38 1.72
CA ASP A 283 11.02 4.45 3.09
C ASP A 283 10.97 5.87 3.69
N GLU A 284 10.51 6.85 2.90
CA GLU A 284 10.45 8.27 3.27
C GLU A 284 9.03 8.81 3.10
N PRO A 285 8.60 9.80 3.90
CA PRO A 285 7.30 10.44 3.73
C PRO A 285 7.14 11.01 2.31
N GLN A 286 5.99 10.74 1.68
CA GLN A 286 5.70 11.22 0.33
C GLN A 286 4.60 12.28 0.36
N ASN A 287 4.85 13.42 -0.29
CA ASN A 287 3.82 14.43 -0.55
C ASN A 287 3.08 14.05 -1.84
N VAL A 288 1.88 13.51 -1.69
CA VAL A 288 1.04 13.06 -2.80
C VAL A 288 -0.02 14.11 -3.11
N THR A 289 -0.18 14.43 -4.39
CA THR A 289 -1.32 15.23 -4.89
C THR A 289 -1.99 14.46 -6.02
N GLN A 290 -3.09 13.78 -5.71
CA GLN A 290 -3.83 12.97 -6.66
C GLN A 290 -4.97 13.78 -7.30
N SER A 291 -4.92 13.95 -8.61
CA SER A 291 -6.02 14.55 -9.38
C SER A 291 -7.24 13.64 -9.38
N LEU A 292 -8.39 14.17 -8.94
CA LEU A 292 -9.65 13.42 -8.89
C LEU A 292 -10.22 13.17 -10.29
N ALA A 293 -10.05 14.13 -11.21
CA ALA A 293 -10.44 13.97 -12.60
C ALA A 293 -9.64 12.86 -13.30
N ALA A 294 -8.35 12.70 -12.98
CA ALA A 294 -7.53 11.61 -13.51
C ALA A 294 -7.99 10.22 -13.04
N LEU A 295 -8.65 10.14 -11.88
CA LEU A 295 -9.31 8.93 -11.39
C LEU A 295 -10.72 8.73 -11.97
N GLY A 296 -11.18 9.63 -12.85
CA GLY A 296 -12.54 9.61 -13.38
C GLY A 296 -13.60 10.01 -12.37
N ILE A 297 -13.22 10.56 -11.21
CA ILE A 297 -14.15 11.11 -10.22
C ILE A 297 -14.59 12.50 -10.68
N SER A 298 -15.90 12.73 -10.66
CA SER A 298 -16.51 14.01 -11.02
C SER A 298 -17.28 14.62 -9.84
N GLY A 299 -17.31 15.94 -9.77
CA GLY A 299 -17.97 16.69 -8.71
C GLY A 299 -17.24 17.99 -8.42
N SER A 300 -17.97 19.06 -8.12
CA SER A 300 -17.37 20.36 -7.75
C SER A 300 -16.91 20.42 -6.30
N ARG A 301 -17.46 19.54 -5.44
CA ARG A 301 -17.13 19.40 -4.03
C ARG A 301 -17.52 18.00 -3.55
N LEU A 302 -16.58 17.29 -2.93
CA LEU A 302 -16.79 15.95 -2.39
C LEU A 302 -16.58 15.99 -0.88
N ALA A 303 -17.50 15.40 -0.15
CA ALA A 303 -17.28 15.06 1.25
C ALA A 303 -16.27 13.92 1.34
N ALA A 304 -15.35 14.00 2.29
CA ALA A 304 -14.25 13.07 2.46
C ALA A 304 -14.25 12.42 3.85
N TYR A 305 -13.91 11.14 3.92
CA TYR A 305 -13.84 10.36 5.15
C TYR A 305 -12.60 9.47 5.16
N ASP A 306 -11.78 9.57 6.20
CA ASP A 306 -10.64 8.67 6.42
C ASP A 306 -11.14 7.35 7.02
N VAL A 307 -10.97 6.27 6.26
CA VAL A 307 -11.49 4.93 6.57
C VAL A 307 -10.74 4.26 7.72
N TRP A 308 -9.46 4.56 7.89
CA TRP A 308 -8.64 3.96 8.95
C TRP A 308 -8.64 4.80 10.22
N ALA A 309 -8.71 6.12 10.10
CA ALA A 309 -8.88 7.02 11.26
C ALA A 309 -10.33 7.05 11.78
N ASP A 310 -11.28 6.52 11.00
CA ASP A 310 -12.72 6.55 11.27
C ASP A 310 -13.25 7.97 11.54
N GLN A 311 -12.81 8.94 10.71
CA GLN A 311 -13.09 10.36 10.90
C GLN A 311 -13.35 11.10 9.58
N PRO A 312 -14.23 12.13 9.59
CA PRO A 312 -14.41 13.00 8.44
C PRO A 312 -13.14 13.84 8.20
N LEU A 313 -12.84 14.07 6.92
CA LEU A 313 -11.82 15.02 6.48
C LEU A 313 -12.47 16.32 5.99
N ALA A 314 -11.65 17.32 5.68
CA ALA A 314 -12.12 18.48 4.95
C ALA A 314 -12.60 18.07 3.55
N ASP A 315 -13.66 18.72 3.07
CA ASP A 315 -14.16 18.47 1.72
C ASP A 315 -13.08 18.76 0.66
N VAL A 316 -12.99 17.89 -0.33
CA VAL A 316 -12.05 18.00 -1.45
C VAL A 316 -12.75 18.43 -2.73
N GLN A 317 -11.99 18.99 -3.66
CA GLN A 317 -12.54 19.54 -4.92
C GLN A 317 -11.84 18.94 -6.13
N GLN A 318 -10.65 19.41 -6.47
CA GLN A 318 -9.92 19.00 -7.69
C GLN A 318 -8.92 17.88 -7.43
N SER A 319 -8.32 17.86 -6.24
CA SER A 319 -7.28 16.91 -5.86
C SER A 319 -7.41 16.46 -4.42
N LEU A 320 -6.97 15.24 -4.15
CA LEU A 320 -6.69 14.74 -2.81
C LEU A 320 -5.18 14.92 -2.56
N ALA A 321 -4.82 15.81 -1.64
CA ALA A 321 -3.44 16.09 -1.29
C ALA A 321 -3.16 15.67 0.16
N ALA A 322 -2.06 14.95 0.39
CA ALA A 322 -1.65 14.51 1.71
C ALA A 322 -0.16 14.18 1.76
N THR A 323 0.44 14.30 2.95
CA THR A 323 1.72 13.68 3.26
C THR A 323 1.46 12.28 3.81
N ILE A 324 1.90 11.25 3.09
CA ILE A 324 1.72 9.84 3.47
C ILE A 324 3.03 9.35 4.08
N GLN A 325 2.98 8.80 5.29
CA GLN A 325 4.16 8.30 6.00
C GLN A 325 4.76 7.08 5.27
N PRO A 326 6.04 6.74 5.49
CA PRO A 326 6.65 5.54 4.92
C PRO A 326 5.79 4.30 5.16
N HIS A 327 5.74 3.43 4.15
CA HIS A 327 5.08 2.12 4.24
C HIS A 327 3.64 2.15 4.76
N SER A 328 2.91 3.23 4.41
CA SER A 328 1.56 3.48 4.91
C SER A 328 0.59 3.85 3.79
N THR A 329 -0.69 3.96 4.15
CA THR A 329 -1.76 4.34 3.22
C THR A 329 -2.62 5.44 3.80
N LEU A 330 -3.11 6.32 2.91
CA LEU A 330 -4.30 7.13 3.16
C LEU A 330 -5.46 6.52 2.38
N THR A 331 -6.44 5.94 3.08
CA THR A 331 -7.64 5.33 2.49
C THR A 331 -8.85 6.23 2.74
N VAL A 332 -9.38 6.84 1.68
CA VAL A 332 -10.39 7.90 1.77
C VAL A 332 -11.65 7.54 0.99
N ALA A 333 -12.79 7.61 1.67
CA ALA A 333 -14.10 7.62 1.03
C ALA A 333 -14.42 9.02 0.49
N LEU A 334 -14.88 9.10 -0.76
CA LEU A 334 -15.27 10.33 -1.42
C LEU A 334 -16.69 10.21 -1.95
N ARG A 335 -17.54 11.20 -1.64
CA ARG A 335 -18.93 11.25 -2.11
C ARG A 335 -19.32 12.70 -2.46
N PRO A 336 -20.04 12.98 -3.55
CA PRO A 336 -20.46 14.34 -3.88
C PRO A 336 -21.22 14.98 -2.72
N ALA A 337 -20.83 16.19 -2.33
CA ALA A 337 -21.49 16.91 -1.25
C ALA A 337 -22.89 17.36 -1.70
N THR A 338 -23.90 17.11 -0.88
CA THR A 338 -25.28 17.51 -1.14
C THR A 338 -25.73 18.69 -0.26
N GLN A 339 -26.90 19.25 -0.57
CA GLN A 339 -27.53 20.32 0.22
C GLN A 339 -28.38 19.78 1.37
N HIS A 340 -28.41 18.45 1.58
CA HIS A 340 -29.07 17.79 2.69
C HIS A 340 -28.06 16.90 3.45
N PRO A 341 -28.41 16.41 4.65
CA PRO A 341 -27.56 15.45 5.35
C PRO A 341 -27.42 14.15 4.53
N GLN A 342 -26.24 13.55 4.56
CA GLN A 342 -25.94 12.28 3.88
C GLN A 342 -24.88 11.50 4.64
N VAL A 343 -24.87 10.17 4.55
CA VAL A 343 -23.78 9.35 5.07
C VAL A 343 -22.53 9.56 4.21
N ILE A 344 -21.37 9.67 4.84
CA ILE A 344 -20.09 9.81 4.13
C ILE A 344 -19.06 8.77 4.56
N GLY A 345 -19.31 8.06 5.66
CA GLY A 345 -18.41 7.02 6.13
C GLY A 345 -19.00 6.15 7.22
N THR A 346 -18.40 4.98 7.40
CA THR A 346 -18.77 3.98 8.39
C THR A 346 -17.52 3.29 8.95
N THR A 347 -17.66 2.66 10.11
CA THR A 347 -16.56 1.91 10.75
C THR A 347 -16.47 0.46 10.29
N ARG A 348 -17.31 0.01 9.35
CA ARG A 348 -17.52 -1.42 9.08
C ARG A 348 -16.63 -2.00 7.99
N HIS A 349 -16.49 -1.32 6.87
CA HIS A 349 -15.88 -1.92 5.68
C HIS A 349 -14.94 -0.94 4.96
N ILE A 350 -13.84 -1.43 4.37
CA ILE A 350 -12.88 -0.57 3.65
C ILE A 350 -13.53 0.07 2.44
N VAL A 351 -14.26 -0.71 1.65
CA VAL A 351 -15.02 -0.22 0.50
C VAL A 351 -16.35 0.34 1.01
N GLN A 352 -16.39 1.65 1.18
CA GLN A 352 -17.43 2.35 1.93
C GLN A 352 -18.78 2.34 1.19
N GLY A 353 -19.85 2.02 1.92
CA GLY A 353 -21.23 2.00 1.40
C GLY A 353 -21.56 0.80 0.50
N ALA A 354 -20.56 0.00 0.10
CA ALA A 354 -20.75 -1.10 -0.85
C ALA A 354 -21.51 -2.29 -0.27
N VAL A 355 -21.29 -2.58 1.02
CA VAL A 355 -21.79 -3.80 1.67
C VAL A 355 -22.54 -3.54 2.97
N ASP A 356 -22.35 -2.36 3.57
CA ASP A 356 -22.79 -2.06 4.93
C ASP A 356 -23.90 -1.01 5.01
N ILE A 357 -24.25 -0.37 3.90
CA ILE A 357 -25.40 0.55 3.76
C ILE A 357 -26.32 0.00 2.66
N ALA A 358 -27.45 -0.58 3.06
CA ALA A 358 -28.42 -1.13 2.12
C ALA A 358 -29.39 -0.05 1.56
N GLU A 359 -29.71 0.95 2.38
CA GLU A 359 -30.59 2.05 1.99
C GLU A 359 -30.17 3.36 2.66
N GLU A 360 -30.33 4.46 1.94
CA GLU A 360 -30.25 5.82 2.46
C GLU A 360 -31.30 6.68 1.74
N ARG A 361 -32.13 7.41 2.51
CA ARG A 361 -33.14 8.32 1.95
C ARG A 361 -33.30 9.57 2.79
N TRP A 362 -33.20 10.72 2.14
CA TRP A 362 -33.57 12.01 2.72
C TRP A 362 -35.05 12.30 2.50
N ASP A 363 -35.77 12.59 3.58
CA ASP A 363 -37.13 13.12 3.57
C ASP A 363 -37.08 14.62 3.88
N SER A 364 -37.29 15.44 2.84
CA SER A 364 -37.24 16.89 2.95
C SER A 364 -38.41 17.48 3.75
N ALA A 365 -39.60 16.87 3.67
CA ALA A 365 -40.78 17.33 4.39
C ALA A 365 -40.63 17.10 5.90
N ALA A 366 -40.10 15.93 6.28
CA ALA A 366 -39.84 15.59 7.67
C ALA A 366 -38.47 16.08 8.18
N SER A 367 -37.63 16.66 7.31
CA SER A 367 -36.22 16.99 7.59
C SER A 367 -35.48 15.83 8.27
N THR A 368 -35.64 14.62 7.73
CA THR A 368 -35.17 13.38 8.36
C THR A 368 -34.36 12.56 7.36
N LEU A 369 -33.15 12.14 7.76
CA LEU A 369 -32.37 11.13 7.03
C LEU A 369 -32.72 9.77 7.60
N ARG A 370 -33.06 8.81 6.76
CA ARG A 370 -33.33 7.42 7.12
C ARG A 370 -32.37 6.50 6.39
N GLY A 371 -32.03 5.38 7.00
CA GLY A 371 -31.24 4.36 6.34
C GLY A 371 -31.37 3.00 6.98
N ARG A 372 -30.79 2.02 6.29
CA ARG A 372 -30.68 0.63 6.73
C ARG A 372 -29.24 0.19 6.57
N SER A 373 -28.62 -0.18 7.68
CA SER A 373 -27.23 -0.66 7.70
C SER A 373 -27.20 -2.18 7.86
N VAL A 374 -26.38 -2.85 7.04
CA VAL A 374 -26.25 -4.31 7.05
C VAL A 374 -25.34 -4.76 8.19
N ASN A 375 -25.74 -5.77 8.95
CA ASN A 375 -24.93 -6.33 10.03
C ASN A 375 -23.87 -7.30 9.53
N LEU A 376 -22.62 -6.84 9.51
CA LEU A 376 -21.49 -7.67 9.05
C LEU A 376 -20.86 -8.48 10.18
N ASP A 377 -20.81 -7.92 11.39
CA ASP A 377 -20.21 -8.53 12.57
C ASP A 377 -20.76 -7.92 13.86
N GLY A 378 -20.31 -8.44 15.01
CA GLY A 378 -20.72 -8.00 16.34
C GLY A 378 -19.91 -6.82 16.91
N ARG A 379 -19.06 -6.14 16.14
CA ARG A 379 -18.32 -4.97 16.65
C ARG A 379 -19.25 -3.79 16.88
N ALA A 380 -18.77 -2.84 17.69
CA ALA A 380 -19.39 -1.52 17.76
C ALA A 380 -19.41 -0.88 16.37
N TYR A 381 -20.51 -0.21 16.05
CA TYR A 381 -20.75 0.35 14.73
C TYR A 381 -20.96 1.86 14.82
N ALA A 382 -20.37 2.60 13.89
CA ALA A 382 -20.69 4.00 13.74
C ALA A 382 -20.86 4.40 12.27
N ILE A 383 -21.72 5.40 12.08
CA ILE A 383 -22.01 6.04 10.79
C ILE A 383 -21.70 7.52 10.94
N THR A 384 -20.91 8.07 10.03
CA THR A 384 -20.61 9.50 9.96
C THR A 384 -21.47 10.14 8.87
N ILE A 385 -22.22 11.17 9.26
CA ILE A 385 -23.11 11.93 8.40
C ILE A 385 -22.56 13.35 8.23
N ALA A 386 -22.38 13.79 6.99
CA ALA A 386 -22.13 15.19 6.68
C ALA A 386 -23.41 16.01 6.84
N VAL A 387 -23.33 17.14 7.56
CA VAL A 387 -24.50 17.98 7.85
C VAL A 387 -24.28 19.37 7.25
N PRO A 388 -25.12 19.81 6.28
CA PRO A 388 -25.03 21.15 5.73
C PRO A 388 -25.12 22.23 6.82
N ARG A 389 -24.39 23.34 6.67
CA ARG A 389 -24.23 24.40 7.70
C ARG A 389 -25.56 24.91 8.29
N ARG A 390 -26.65 24.88 7.51
CA ARG A 390 -28.00 25.35 7.89
C ARG A 390 -28.77 24.38 8.79
N LEU A 391 -28.29 23.16 8.96
CA LEU A 391 -28.96 22.11 9.71
C LEU A 391 -28.16 21.70 10.95
N ARG A 392 -28.87 21.16 11.94
CA ARG A 392 -28.30 20.52 13.13
C ARG A 392 -29.07 19.24 13.43
N SER A 393 -28.35 18.19 13.78
CA SER A 393 -28.95 16.93 14.23
C SER A 393 -29.71 17.12 15.54
N ARG A 394 -30.84 16.43 15.65
CA ARG A 394 -31.69 16.40 16.83
C ARG A 394 -31.72 15.00 17.42
N THR A 395 -32.70 14.20 17.03
CA THR A 395 -32.97 12.90 17.64
C THR A 395 -32.63 11.80 16.66
N CYS A 396 -31.88 10.79 17.12
CA CYS A 396 -31.72 9.54 16.41
C CYS A 396 -32.74 8.52 16.95
N LYS A 397 -33.36 7.76 16.06
CA LYS A 397 -34.25 6.63 16.38
C LYS A 397 -33.72 5.40 15.66
N ALA A 398 -33.40 4.37 16.42
CA ALA A 398 -32.98 3.06 15.95
C ALA A 398 -33.30 2.02 17.04
N ASP A 399 -33.34 0.74 16.66
CA ASP A 399 -33.41 -0.39 17.59
C ASP A 399 -32.28 -1.39 17.26
N PRO A 400 -31.25 -1.53 18.12
CA PRO A 400 -31.06 -0.86 19.40
C PRO A 400 -30.81 0.66 19.27
N ALA A 401 -31.02 1.38 20.38
CA ALA A 401 -30.89 2.83 20.42
C ALA A 401 -29.48 3.33 20.03
N CYS A 402 -29.44 4.36 19.20
CA CYS A 402 -28.23 5.07 18.79
C CYS A 402 -27.90 6.23 19.73
N THR A 403 -26.61 6.48 19.93
CA THR A 403 -26.12 7.76 20.45
C THR A 403 -25.73 8.70 19.30
N VAL A 404 -25.87 10.00 19.54
CA VAL A 404 -25.57 11.05 18.54
C VAL A 404 -24.42 11.90 19.06
N LYS A 405 -23.24 11.78 18.43
CA LYS A 405 -22.07 12.59 18.73
C LYS A 405 -21.88 13.65 17.64
N ARG A 406 -21.90 14.93 18.00
CA ARG A 406 -21.56 16.00 17.04
C ARG A 406 -20.05 16.10 16.92
N LEU A 407 -19.59 16.38 15.70
CA LEU A 407 -18.18 16.62 15.38
C LEU A 407 -18.01 18.08 14.98
N ASP A 408 -16.83 18.63 15.25
CA ASP A 408 -16.55 20.07 15.12
C ASP A 408 -16.67 20.59 13.67
N VAL A 409 -16.47 19.71 12.70
CA VAL A 409 -16.44 20.01 11.26
C VAL A 409 -17.81 19.97 10.57
N GLY A 410 -18.92 20.13 11.31
CA GLY A 410 -20.26 20.07 10.70
C GLY A 410 -20.70 18.66 10.32
N HIS A 411 -20.23 17.67 11.07
CA HIS A 411 -20.59 16.27 10.91
C HIS A 411 -21.27 15.76 12.17
N VAL A 412 -22.00 14.66 12.04
CA VAL A 412 -22.58 13.93 13.17
C VAL A 412 -22.28 12.45 13.03
N MET A 413 -21.89 11.83 14.13
CA MET A 413 -21.66 10.40 14.22
C MET A 413 -22.80 9.75 14.98
N LEU A 414 -23.41 8.73 14.38
CA LEU A 414 -24.33 7.83 15.05
C LEU A 414 -23.54 6.62 15.52
N GLN A 415 -23.73 6.21 16.77
CA GLN A 415 -22.97 5.10 17.35
C GLN A 415 -23.89 4.06 17.99
N TRP A 416 -23.50 2.80 17.84
CA TRP A 416 -24.10 1.64 18.46
C TRP A 416 -23.02 0.81 19.18
N PRO A 417 -23.34 0.25 20.35
CA PRO A 417 -22.43 -0.62 21.06
C PRO A 417 -22.18 -1.93 20.29
N ALA A 418 -21.17 -2.68 20.72
CA ALA A 418 -20.94 -4.04 20.25
C ALA A 418 -22.12 -4.97 20.58
N GLY A 419 -22.21 -6.11 19.88
CA GLY A 419 -23.23 -7.13 20.08
C GLY A 419 -24.45 -7.01 19.16
N LEU A 420 -24.36 -6.24 18.07
CA LEU A 420 -25.39 -6.21 17.04
C LEU A 420 -25.50 -7.57 16.34
N THR A 421 -26.72 -8.11 16.25
CA THR A 421 -27.00 -9.43 15.65
C THR A 421 -27.86 -9.36 14.39
N LYS A 422 -28.38 -8.18 14.04
CA LYS A 422 -29.31 -7.97 12.93
C LYS A 422 -29.03 -6.64 12.24
N ASP A 423 -29.49 -6.53 11.01
CA ASP A 423 -29.53 -5.27 10.26
C ASP A 423 -30.24 -4.18 11.07
N LEU A 424 -29.77 -2.96 10.87
CA LEU A 424 -30.14 -1.82 11.67
C LEU A 424 -30.89 -0.79 10.83
N ALA A 425 -32.18 -0.63 11.10
CA ALA A 425 -32.94 0.52 10.61
C ALA A 425 -32.72 1.72 11.54
N TRP A 426 -32.42 2.87 10.95
CA TRP A 426 -32.17 4.09 11.70
C TRP A 426 -32.76 5.32 11.02
N SER A 427 -33.03 6.35 11.82
CA SER A 427 -33.45 7.66 11.33
C SER A 427 -32.93 8.78 12.22
N VAL A 428 -32.57 9.91 11.62
CA VAL A 428 -32.10 11.11 12.34
C VAL A 428 -32.86 12.31 11.84
N SER A 429 -33.47 13.04 12.76
CA SER A 429 -34.13 14.31 12.44
C SER A 429 -33.16 15.48 12.53
N PHE A 430 -33.37 16.47 11.67
CA PHE A 430 -32.58 17.68 11.58
C PHE A 430 -33.48 18.90 11.71
N GLY A 431 -32.96 19.96 12.31
CA GLY A 431 -33.64 21.25 12.36
C GLY A 431 -32.74 22.40 11.98
N SER A 432 -33.34 23.57 11.78
CA SER A 432 -32.61 24.80 11.48
C SER A 432 -31.54 25.09 12.54
N ALA A 433 -30.32 25.36 12.08
CA ALA A 433 -29.27 25.93 12.91
C ALA A 433 -29.67 27.38 13.24
N ARG A 434 -30.08 27.68 14.48
CA ARG A 434 -30.29 29.08 14.92
C ARG A 434 -29.00 29.87 14.65
N ARG A 435 -29.10 30.97 13.89
CA ARG A 435 -28.03 31.97 13.79
C ARG A 435 -27.78 32.49 15.21
N ARG A 436 -26.57 32.30 15.73
CA ARG A 436 -26.09 33.09 16.87
C ARG A 436 -25.55 34.41 16.34
#